data_AF-A0A3C0U3J2-F1
#
_entry.id   AF-A0A3C0U3J2-F1
#
_cell.length_a   1.000
_cell.length_b   1.000
_cell.length_c   1.000
_cell.angle_alpha   90.00
_cell.angle_beta   90.00
_cell.angle_gamma   90.00
#
_symmetry.space_group_name_H-M   'P 1'
#
loop_
_entity.id
_entity.type
_entity.pdbx_description
1 polymer ?
#
loop_
_entity_poly.entity_id
_entity_poly.type
_entity_poly.pdbx_seq_one_letter_code
_entity_poly.pdbx_strand_id
1 'polypeptide(L)' 'QSKLTTVKALQSIGYETVASGDSHNDLAMIRASKAGFLFKSTDKIKADNPDLPAFEDYSELLAAIKKVIL' A
#
# COMPACT_ATOMS: atom_id res chain seq x y z
N GLN A 1 -14.06 -1.72 -1.60
CA GLN A 1 -14.42 -2.70 -0.55
C GLN A 1 -13.73 -4.04 -0.75
N SER A 2 -13.82 -4.68 -1.93
CA SER A 2 -13.16 -5.98 -2.20
C SER A 2 -11.68 -6.05 -1.79
N LYS A 3 -10.88 -5.05 -2.15
CA LYS A 3 -9.46 -4.93 -1.80
C LYS A 3 -9.19 -4.98 -0.28
N LEU A 4 -9.95 -4.22 0.50
CA LEU A 4 -9.86 -4.23 1.96
C LEU A 4 -10.25 -5.59 2.54
N THR A 5 -11.32 -6.19 2.02
CA THR A 5 -11.77 -7.51 2.47
C THR A 5 -10.72 -8.58 2.20
N THR A 6 -10.02 -8.53 1.05
CA THR A 6 -8.91 -9.44 0.75
C THR A 6 -7.76 -9.30 1.75
N VAL A 7 -7.33 -8.07 2.06
CA VAL A 7 -6.28 -7.83 3.06
C VAL A 7 -6.68 -8.42 4.42
N LYS A 8 -7.91 -8.13 4.88
CA LYS A 8 -8.41 -8.67 6.14
C LYS A 8 -8.53 -10.19 6.14
N ALA A 9 -8.92 -10.79 5.03
CA ALA A 9 -9.01 -12.25 4.89
C ALA A 9 -7.62 -12.90 5.01
N LEU A 10 -6.60 -12.36 4.34
CA LEU A 10 -5.22 -12.84 4.45
C LEU A 10 -4.69 -12.70 5.89
N GLN A 11 -4.95 -11.55 6.52
CA GLN A 11 -4.59 -11.31 7.92
C GLN A 11 -5.30 -12.28 8.88
N SER A 12 -6.56 -12.62 8.62
CA SER A 12 -7.35 -13.53 9.47
C SER A 12 -6.81 -14.96 9.50
N ILE A 13 -6.02 -15.35 8.50
CA ILE A 13 -5.37 -16.68 8.41
C ILE A 13 -3.88 -16.61 8.70
N GLY A 14 -3.38 -15.50 9.27
CA GLY A 14 -2.03 -15.40 9.81
C GLY A 14 -0.99 -14.76 8.88
N TYR A 15 -1.37 -14.20 7.73
CA TYR A 15 -0.42 -13.46 6.90
C TYR A 15 -0.29 -12.00 7.33
N GLU A 16 0.94 -11.50 7.35
CA GLU A 16 1.18 -10.06 7.26
C GLU A 16 0.99 -9.60 5.80
N THR A 17 0.47 -8.39 5.62
CA THR A 17 0.25 -7.83 4.28
C THR A 17 1.08 -6.56 4.08
N VAL A 18 1.63 -6.41 2.88
CA VAL A 18 2.16 -5.15 2.36
C VAL A 18 1.31 -4.80 1.14
N ALA A 19 0.77 -3.60 1.09
CA ALA A 19 -0.11 -3.18 -0.01
C ALA A 19 0.43 -1.94 -0.72
N SER A 20 0.26 -1.92 -2.05
CA SER A 20 0.57 -0.78 -2.89
C SER A 20 -0.59 -0.50 -3.83
N GLY A 21 -0.86 0.77 -4.11
CA GLY A 21 -1.91 1.19 -5.03
C GLY A 21 -1.78 2.65 -5.43
N ASP A 22 -2.65 3.12 -6.31
CA ASP A 22 -2.50 4.41 -6.98
C ASP A 22 -3.72 5.33 -6.77
N SER A 23 -4.85 4.78 -6.32
CA SER A 23 -6.14 5.47 -6.35
C SER A 23 -6.88 5.48 -5.00
N HIS A 24 -7.96 6.26 -4.91
CA HIS A 24 -8.78 6.35 -3.69
C HIS A 24 -9.33 4.99 -3.23
N ASN A 25 -9.58 4.06 -4.16
CA ASN A 25 -10.15 2.75 -3.81
C ASN A 25 -9.12 1.79 -3.17
N ASP A 26 -7.83 2.16 -3.19
CA ASP A 26 -6.71 1.42 -2.60
C ASP A 26 -6.41 1.86 -1.17
N LEU A 27 -6.71 3.11 -0.81
CA LEU A 27 -6.30 3.72 0.47
C LEU A 27 -6.70 2.87 1.68
N ALA A 28 -7.89 2.27 1.65
CA ALA A 28 -8.35 1.41 2.73
C ALA A 28 -7.47 0.16 2.90
N MET A 29 -7.06 -0.51 1.82
CA MET A 29 -6.20 -1.70 1.91
C MET A 29 -4.76 -1.34 2.27
N ILE A 30 -4.28 -0.18 1.78
CA ILE A 30 -2.95 0.36 2.04
C ILE A 30 -2.80 0.63 3.54
N ARG A 31 -3.77 1.35 4.13
CA ARG A 31 -3.75 1.71 5.55
C ARG A 31 -4.01 0.52 6.49
N ALA A 32 -4.70 -0.52 6.02
CA ALA A 32 -4.95 -1.72 6.82
C ALA A 32 -3.78 -2.72 6.81
N SER A 33 -2.81 -2.55 5.92
CA SER A 33 -1.65 -3.44 5.80
C SER A 33 -0.54 -3.07 6.77
N LYS A 34 0.36 -4.01 7.08
CA LYS A 34 1.55 -3.78 7.94
C LYS A 34 2.38 -2.59 7.44
N ALA A 35 2.53 -2.52 6.11
CA ALA A 35 3.05 -1.35 5.43
C ALA A 35 2.25 -1.09 4.16
N GLY A 36 2.22 0.18 3.76
CA GLY A 36 1.41 0.65 2.65
C GLY A 36 2.17 1.70 1.83
N PHE A 37 2.05 1.64 0.50
CA PHE A 37 2.71 2.55 -0.42
C PHE A 37 1.75 3.08 -1.48
N LEU A 38 1.93 4.33 -1.87
CA LEU A 38 1.41 4.84 -3.13
C LEU A 38 2.40 4.51 -4.24
N PHE A 39 1.90 4.09 -5.41
CA PHE A 39 2.73 3.81 -6.56
C PHE A 39 2.10 4.39 -7.82
N LYS A 40 2.84 5.26 -8.53
CA LYS A 40 2.35 5.98 -9.72
C LYS A 40 1.00 6.67 -9.50
N SER A 41 0.84 7.27 -8.32
CA SER A 41 -0.39 7.94 -7.91
C SER A 41 -0.42 9.39 -8.38
N THR A 42 -1.63 9.93 -8.57
CA THR A 42 -1.80 11.34 -8.95
C THR A 42 -1.27 12.30 -7.87
N ASP A 43 -0.84 13.49 -8.28
CA ASP A 43 -0.37 14.52 -7.34
C ASP A 43 -1.41 14.89 -6.29
N LYS A 44 -2.70 14.88 -6.66
CA LYS A 44 -3.80 15.10 -5.72
C LYS A 44 -3.85 14.04 -4.62
N ILE A 45 -3.76 12.75 -4.96
CA ILE A 45 -3.81 11.69 -3.96
C ILE A 45 -2.56 11.70 -3.06
N LYS A 46 -1.39 11.99 -3.63
CA LYS A 46 -0.15 12.20 -2.86
C LYS A 46 -0.29 13.37 -1.89
N ALA A 47 -0.84 14.50 -2.33
CA ALA A 47 -1.07 15.68 -1.49
C ALA A 47 -2.13 15.42 -0.39
N ASP A 48 -3.18 14.66 -0.70
CA ASP A 48 -4.24 14.32 0.24
C ASP A 48 -3.81 13.21 1.24
N ASN A 49 -2.71 12.49 0.98
CA ASN A 49 -2.17 11.41 1.83
C ASN A 49 -0.65 11.51 1.99
N PRO A 50 -0.12 12.62 2.54
CA PRO A 50 1.33 12.87 2.62
C PRO A 50 2.07 11.92 3.57
N ASP A 51 1.33 11.19 4.40
CA ASP A 51 1.86 10.18 5.32
C ASP A 51 2.22 8.86 4.63
N LEU A 52 1.69 8.62 3.41
CA LEU A 52 1.97 7.43 2.63
C LEU A 52 3.17 7.67 1.70
N PRO A 53 4.26 6.87 1.81
CA PRO A 53 5.36 6.98 0.86
C PRO A 53 4.87 6.70 -0.56
N ALA A 54 5.26 7.56 -1.51
CA ALA A 54 4.89 7.43 -2.91
C ALA A 54 6.13 7.18 -3.77
N PHE A 55 6.03 6.19 -4.66
CA PHE A 55 7.09 5.81 -5.59
C PHE A 55 6.61 5.87 -7.03
N GLU A 56 7.51 6.17 -7.96
CA GLU A 56 7.20 6.24 -9.40
C GLU A 56 7.94 5.13 -10.17
N ASP A 57 9.01 4.57 -9.60
CA ASP A 57 9.79 3.49 -10.20
C ASP A 57 9.63 2.14 -9.46
N TYR A 58 9.62 1.05 -10.23
CA TYR A 58 9.43 -0.29 -9.67
C TYR A 58 10.59 -0.73 -8.77
N SER A 59 11.82 -0.28 -9.04
CA SER A 59 12.98 -0.61 -8.21
C SER A 59 12.91 0.06 -6.84
N GLU A 60 12.41 1.30 -6.77
CA GLU A 60 12.17 2.01 -5.52
C GLU A 60 11.08 1.33 -4.68
N LEU A 61 9.95 0.98 -5.32
CA LEU A 61 8.88 0.24 -4.65
C LEU A 61 9.38 -1.11 -4.12
N LEU A 62 10.14 -1.87 -4.94
CA LEU A 62 10.70 -3.14 -4.51
C LEU A 62 11.68 -2.98 -3.34
N ALA A 63 12.52 -1.94 -3.36
CA ALA A 63 13.42 -1.64 -2.25
C ALA A 63 12.65 -1.29 -0.97
N ALA A 64 11.54 -0.54 -1.07
CA ALA A 64 10.67 -0.22 0.07
C ALA A 64 9.99 -1.48 0.63
N ILE A 65 9.47 -2.37 -0.23
CA ILE A 65 8.89 -3.65 0.20
C ILE A 65 9.95 -4.50 0.92
N LYS A 66 11.16 -4.62 0.36
CA LYS A 66 12.26 -5.38 0.97
C LYS A 66 12.62 -4.88 2.37
N LYS A 67 12.63 -3.55 2.59
CA LYS A 67 12.90 -2.96 3.91
C LYS A 67 11.85 -3.27 4.97
N VAL A 68 10.64 -3.69 4.58
CA VAL A 68 9.56 -4.04 5.51
C VAL A 68 9.59 -5.51 5.89
N ILE A 69 10.05 -6.38 4.97
CA ILE A 69 10.03 -7.83 5.15
C ILE A 69 11.35 -8.42 5.65
N LEU A 70 12.45 -7.65 5.57
CA LEU A 70 13.79 -8.01 6.07
C LEU A 70 14.08 -7.27 7.37
#